data_AF-A0A191HVB2-F1
#
_entry.id   AF-A0A191HVB2-F1
#
_cell.length_a   1.000
_cell.length_b   1.000
_cell.length_c   1.000
_cell.angle_alpha   90.00
_cell.angle_beta   90.00
_cell.angle_gamma   90.00
#
_symmetry.space_group_name_H-M   'P 1'
#
loop_
_entity.id
_entity.type
_entity.pdbx_description
1 polymer ?
#
loop_
_entity_poly.entity_id
_entity_poly.type
_entity_poly.pdbx_seq_one_letter_code
_entity_poly.pdbx_strand_id
1 'polypeptide(L)'
;MQDILKFAPEGMDLKIITLIDVTRWFILKQVIGELLFNQIKTGDLLIMNKIDSASEQEVQNIINDIQADFPDKKVIKMATDKEESIMAHYEEVLNG
;
A
#
# COMPACT_ATOMS: atom_id res chain seq x y z
N MET A 1 12.69 9.71 6.13
CA MET A 1 11.82 10.03 4.97
C MET A 1 11.89 11.51 4.58
N GLN A 2 12.11 12.44 5.52
CA GLN A 2 12.47 13.83 5.20
C GLN A 2 13.69 13.92 4.26
N ASP A 3 14.61 12.96 4.31
CA ASP A 3 15.82 12.98 3.49
C ASP A 3 15.55 12.76 1.99
N ILE A 4 14.59 11.92 1.60
CA ILE A 4 14.30 11.66 0.17
C ILE A 4 13.72 12.91 -0.48
N LEU A 5 12.79 13.57 0.18
CA LEU A 5 12.21 14.85 -0.27
C LEU A 5 13.25 15.96 -0.31
N LYS A 6 14.22 15.94 0.62
CA LYS A 6 15.31 16.93 0.68
C LYS A 6 16.28 16.85 -0.51
N PHE A 7 16.43 15.68 -1.12
CA PHE A 7 17.32 15.47 -2.26
C PHE A 7 16.59 15.30 -3.59
N ALA A 8 15.26 15.45 -3.61
CA ALA A 8 14.50 15.43 -4.85
C ALA A 8 14.88 16.64 -5.73
N PRO A 9 15.10 16.45 -7.04
CA PRO A 9 15.32 17.57 -7.96
C PRO A 9 14.16 18.56 -7.90
N GLU A 10 14.45 19.87 -7.89
CA GLU A 10 13.40 20.89 -7.93
C GLU A 10 12.51 20.70 -9.17
N GLY A 11 11.19 20.59 -8.94
CA GLY A 11 10.19 20.39 -10.00
C GLY A 11 9.86 18.94 -10.34
N MET A 12 10.42 17.95 -9.64
CA MET A 12 10.00 16.56 -9.77
C MET A 12 8.79 16.27 -8.87
N ASP A 13 7.69 15.79 -9.47
CA ASP A 13 6.56 15.26 -8.71
C ASP A 13 6.90 13.85 -8.22
N LEU A 14 6.99 13.68 -6.90
CA LEU A 14 7.42 12.44 -6.26
C LEU A 14 6.22 11.77 -5.60
N LYS A 15 5.90 10.57 -6.08
CA LYS A 15 4.84 9.73 -5.53
C LYS A 15 5.41 8.55 -4.76
N ILE A 16 4.96 8.38 -3.52
CA ILE A 16 5.36 7.29 -2.64
C ILE A 16 4.32 6.16 -2.74
N ILE A 17 4.74 5.03 -3.29
CA ILE A 17 3.90 3.82 -3.35
C ILE A 17 4.30 2.89 -2.21
N THR A 18 3.34 2.53 -1.36
CA THR A 18 3.54 1.55 -0.29
C THR A 18 2.98 0.19 -0.70
N LEU A 19 3.84 -0.82 -0.72
CA LEU A 19 3.45 -2.20 -1.01
C LEU A 19 3.17 -2.95 0.30
N ILE A 20 1.95 -3.46 0.42
CA ILE A 20 1.45 -4.22 1.57
C ILE A 20 1.39 -5.69 1.17
N ASP A 21 2.17 -6.53 1.83
CA ASP A 21 2.09 -7.99 1.66
C ASP A 21 1.02 -8.57 2.60
N VAL A 22 -0.10 -9.04 2.05
CA VAL A 22 -1.22 -9.56 2.86
C VAL A 22 -0.82 -10.73 3.73
N THR A 23 0.14 -11.55 3.28
CA THR A 23 0.58 -12.76 3.99
C THR A 23 1.33 -12.45 5.27
N ARG A 24 1.83 -11.22 5.41
CA ARG A 24 2.65 -10.79 6.55
C ARG A 24 1.97 -9.74 7.43
N TRP A 25 0.83 -9.20 7.02
CA TRP A 25 0.18 -8.08 7.68
C TRP A 25 0.01 -8.28 9.19
N PHE A 26 -0.64 -9.37 9.60
CA PHE A 26 -0.98 -9.59 11.00
C PHE A 26 0.25 -9.77 11.90
N ILE A 27 1.28 -10.46 11.40
CA ILE A 27 2.54 -10.64 12.11
C ILE A 27 3.28 -9.30 12.23
N LEU A 28 3.40 -8.56 11.14
CA LEU A 28 4.09 -7.27 11.14
C LEU A 28 3.36 -6.23 11.98
N LYS A 29 2.03 -6.19 11.95
CA LYS A 29 1.22 -5.30 12.79
C LYS A 29 1.46 -5.53 14.28
N GLN A 30 1.63 -6.80 14.71
CA GLN A 30 1.91 -7.13 16.10
C GLN A 30 3.33 -6.73 16.54
N VAL A 31 4.34 -6.93 15.67
CA VAL A 31 5.75 -6.73 16.04
C VAL A 31 6.21 -5.28 15.83
N ILE A 32 5.75 -4.64 14.75
CA ILE A 32 6.22 -3.32 14.30
C ILE A 32 5.06 -2.39 13.89
N GLY A 33 3.89 -2.52 14.51
CA GLY A 33 2.67 -1.80 14.12
C GLY A 33 2.86 -0.30 13.92
N GLU A 34 3.49 0.41 14.85
CA GLU A 34 3.72 1.86 14.70
C GLU A 34 4.54 2.20 13.43
N LEU A 35 5.59 1.44 13.15
CA LEU A 35 6.40 1.64 11.95
C LEU A 35 5.61 1.31 10.68
N LEU A 36 4.81 0.24 10.71
CA LEU A 36 3.95 -0.17 9.60
C LEU A 36 2.95 0.93 9.24
N PHE A 37 2.24 1.47 10.23
CA PHE A 37 1.23 2.51 10.03
C PHE A 37 1.86 3.86 9.64
N ASN A 38 3.08 4.15 10.10
CA ASN A 38 3.82 5.32 9.63
C ASN A 38 4.13 5.24 8.12
N GLN A 39 4.44 4.06 7.58
CA GLN A 39 4.64 3.91 6.12
C GLN A 39 3.34 4.14 5.35
N ILE A 40 2.23 3.60 5.85
CA ILE A 40 0.89 3.77 5.26
C ILE A 40 0.46 5.23 5.23
N LYS A 41 0.68 5.94 6.34
CA LYS A 41 0.41 7.38 6.43
C LYS A 41 1.12 8.16 5.31
N THR A 42 2.34 7.77 5.00
CA THR A 42 3.22 8.49 4.07
C THR A 42 3.07 8.07 2.61
N GLY A 43 2.52 6.90 2.33
CA GLY A 43 2.27 6.45 0.96
C GLY A 43 1.11 7.20 0.34
N ASP A 44 1.32 7.81 -0.83
CA ASP A 44 0.26 8.42 -1.62
C ASP A 44 -0.70 7.35 -2.16
N LEU A 45 -0.13 6.20 -2.55
CA LEU A 45 -0.86 5.03 -3.02
C LEU A 45 -0.47 3.77 -2.23
N LEU A 46 -1.47 2.99 -1.85
CA LEU A 46 -1.27 1.69 -1.21
C LEU A 46 -1.61 0.57 -2.18
N ILE A 47 -0.67 -0.35 -2.38
CA ILE A 47 -0.87 -1.57 -3.17
C ILE A 47 -0.86 -2.76 -2.22
N MET A 48 -2.00 -3.43 -2.12
CA MET A 48 -2.17 -4.66 -1.36
C MET A 48 -1.89 -5.86 -2.26
N ASN A 49 -0.71 -6.45 -2.11
CA ASN A 49 -0.19 -7.50 -2.95
C ASN A 49 -0.41 -8.90 -2.36
N LYS A 50 -0.40 -9.89 -3.25
CA LYS A 50 -0.61 -11.32 -2.97
C LYS A 50 -1.99 -11.65 -2.43
N ILE A 51 -3.02 -10.92 -2.86
CA ILE A 51 -4.40 -11.16 -2.41
C ILE A 51 -4.87 -12.60 -2.68
N ASP A 52 -4.30 -13.25 -3.69
CA ASP A 52 -4.52 -14.66 -4.05
C ASP A 52 -4.05 -15.65 -2.98
N SER A 53 -3.17 -15.21 -2.07
CA SER A 53 -2.64 -16.00 -0.97
C SER A 53 -3.41 -15.82 0.34
N ALA A 54 -4.53 -15.08 0.34
CA ALA A 54 -5.36 -14.82 1.51
C ALA A 54 -6.85 -14.99 1.19
N SER A 55 -7.66 -15.25 2.21
CA SER A 55 -9.12 -15.26 2.06
C SER A 55 -9.67 -13.84 1.85
N GLU A 56 -10.85 -13.74 1.22
CA GLU A 56 -11.54 -12.46 1.04
C GLU A 56 -11.77 -11.74 2.38
N GLN A 57 -12.09 -12.50 3.43
CA GLN A 57 -12.28 -11.94 4.77
C GLN A 57 -10.99 -11.37 5.35
N GLU A 58 -9.85 -12.04 5.17
CA GLU A 58 -8.55 -11.52 5.61
C GLU A 58 -8.19 -10.24 4.86
N VAL A 59 -8.35 -10.21 3.54
CA VAL A 59 -8.14 -9.01 2.72
C VAL A 59 -9.03 -7.87 3.23
N GLN A 60 -10.31 -8.14 3.50
CA GLN A 60 -11.22 -7.11 3.99
C GLN A 60 -10.84 -6.62 5.40
N ASN A 61 -10.37 -7.50 6.28
CA ASN A 61 -9.90 -7.12 7.61
C ASN A 61 -8.69 -6.17 7.53
N ILE A 62 -7.76 -6.42 6.60
CA ILE A 62 -6.61 -5.53 6.37
C ILE A 62 -7.07 -4.16 5.87
N ILE A 63 -8.03 -4.11 4.95
CA ILE A 63 -8.60 -2.85 4.46
C ILE A 63 -9.26 -2.08 5.59
N ASN A 64 -10.07 -2.75 6.41
CA ASN A 64 -10.72 -2.14 7.55
C ASN A 64 -9.70 -1.60 8.57
N ASP A 65 -8.62 -2.35 8.81
CA ASP A 65 -7.52 -1.91 9.68
C ASP A 65 -6.88 -0.60 9.17
N ILE A 66 -6.64 -0.49 7.86
CA ILE A 66 -6.05 0.70 7.24
C ILE A 66 -7.02 1.88 7.30
N GLN A 67 -8.28 1.65 6.93
CA GLN A 67 -9.30 2.68 6.83
C GLN A 67 -9.77 3.21 8.19
N ALA A 68 -9.60 2.44 9.27
CA ALA A 68 -9.88 2.89 10.62
C ALA A 68 -9.03 4.12 11.00
N ASP A 69 -7.75 4.14 10.59
CA ASP A 69 -6.82 5.24 10.88
C ASP A 69 -6.67 6.20 9.70
N PHE A 70 -6.87 5.72 8.48
CA PHE A 70 -6.66 6.47 7.25
C PHE A 70 -7.83 6.25 6.24
N PRO A 71 -9.01 6.83 6.51
CA PRO A 71 -10.22 6.57 5.72
C PRO A 71 -10.11 6.98 4.25
N ASP A 72 -9.28 7.99 3.95
CA ASP A 72 -9.11 8.54 2.60
C ASP A 72 -8.03 7.81 1.77
N LYS A 73 -7.28 6.86 2.36
CA LYS A 73 -6.22 6.17 1.64
C LYS A 73 -6.80 5.19 0.61
N LYS A 74 -6.37 5.37 -0.63
CA LYS A 74 -6.72 4.45 -1.72
C LYS A 74 -5.87 3.18 -1.63
N VAL A 75 -6.55 2.04 -1.65
CA VAL A 75 -5.93 0.70 -1.64
C VAL A 75 -6.27 -0.01 -2.94
N ILE A 76 -5.25 -0.38 -3.70
CA ILE A 76 -5.36 -1.21 -4.90
C ILE A 76 -5.05 -2.66 -4.53
N LYS A 77 -5.96 -3.59 -4.87
CA LYS A 77 -5.78 -5.03 -4.63
C LYS A 77 -5.04 -5.66 -5.81
N MET A 78 -4.00 -6.43 -5.56
CA MET A 78 -3.17 -7.03 -6.59
C MET A 78 -2.83 -8.49 -6.29
N ALA A 79 -3.01 -9.35 -7.28
CA ALA A 79 -2.60 -10.76 -7.23
C ALA A 79 -1.17 -10.93 -7.78
N THR A 80 -0.44 -11.92 -7.25
CA THR A 80 0.99 -12.14 -7.57
C THR A 80 1.21 -12.67 -8.99
N ASP A 81 0.23 -13.37 -9.54
CA ASP A 81 0.39 -14.27 -10.69
C ASP A 81 -0.25 -13.77 -12.00
N LYS A 82 -0.83 -12.57 -11.98
CA LYS A 82 -1.50 -11.98 -13.15
C LYS A 82 -0.86 -10.64 -13.50
N GLU A 83 -0.03 -10.63 -14.54
CA GLU A 83 0.48 -9.41 -15.17
C GLU A 83 -0.67 -8.43 -15.52
N GLU A 84 -1.83 -9.00 -15.88
CA GLU A 84 -3.11 -8.32 -16.09
C GLU A 84 -3.56 -7.49 -14.89
N SER A 85 -3.22 -7.87 -13.66
CA SER A 85 -3.57 -7.15 -12.43
C SER A 85 -2.81 -5.83 -12.31
N ILE A 86 -1.55 -5.78 -12.75
CA ILE A 86 -0.78 -4.52 -12.78
C ILE A 86 -1.32 -3.63 -13.90
N MET A 87 -1.56 -4.20 -15.07
CA MET A 87 -2.05 -3.45 -16.23
C MET A 87 -3.47 -2.90 -16.01
N ALA A 88 -4.34 -3.64 -15.32
CA ALA A 88 -5.69 -3.18 -14.96
C ALA A 88 -5.68 -1.96 -14.03
N HIS A 89 -4.61 -1.78 -13.26
CA HIS A 89 -4.46 -0.68 -12.30
C HIS A 89 -3.39 0.33 -12.72
N TYR A 90 -2.83 0.23 -13.93
CA TYR A 90 -1.72 1.06 -14.40
C TYR A 90 -2.05 2.56 -14.37
N GLU A 91 -3.24 2.93 -14.86
CA GLU A 91 -3.71 4.32 -14.83
C GLU A 91 -3.95 4.82 -13.40
N GLU A 92 -4.38 3.96 -12.48
CA GLU A 92 -4.56 4.34 -11.08
C GLU A 92 -3.22 4.48 -10.36
N VAL A 93 -2.22 3.69 -10.75
CA VAL A 93 -0.84 3.80 -10.26
C VAL A 93 -0.19 5.09 -10.74
N LEU A 94 -0.45 5.51 -11.98
CA LEU A 94 0.06 6.78 -12.52
C LEU A 94 -0.68 8.00 -11.96
N ASN A 95 -2.01 7.95 -11.86
CA ASN A 95 -2.83 9.15 -11.59
C ASN A 95 -3.38 9.27 -10.17
N GLY A 96 -3.32 8.20 -9.35
CA GLY A 96 -3.86 8.20 -7.98
C GLY A 96 -2.84 8.63 -6.94
#